data_AF-H2WID1-F1
#
_entry.id   AF-H2WID1-F1
#
_cell.length_a   1.000
_cell.length_b   1.000
_cell.length_c   1.000
_cell.angle_alpha   90.00
_cell.angle_beta   90.00
_cell.angle_gamma   90.00
#
_symmetry.space_group_name_H-M   'P 1'
#
loop_
_entity.id
_entity.type
_entity.pdbx_description
1 polymer ?
#
loop_
_entity_poly.entity_id
_entity_poly.type
_entity_poly.pdbx_seq_one_letter_code
_entity_poly.pdbx_strand_id
1 'polypeptide(L)' 'MSGVLGRTLSQGNSIIRQFLAVRSPVCQEVVGFKVKSRLKLRCRSCFFLRVDGRLHVECNENPRHKAREVFDVKKLW' A
#
# COMPACT_ATOMS: atom_id res chain seq x y z
N MET A 1 -40.56 -20.05 33.19
CA MET A 1 -39.57 -20.73 32.32
C MET A 1 -39.26 -19.86 31.09
N SER A 2 -38.75 -18.64 31.27
CA SER A 2 -38.71 -17.63 30.19
C SER A 2 -37.32 -17.04 29.92
N GLY A 3 -36.27 -17.51 30.61
CA GLY A 3 -34.94 -16.90 30.58
C GLY A 3 -33.98 -17.41 29.50
N VAL A 4 -34.34 -18.48 28.78
CA VAL A 4 -33.42 -19.16 27.84
C VAL A 4 -33.51 -18.58 26.42
N LEU A 5 -34.71 -18.14 26.00
CA LEU A 5 -34.94 -17.54 24.67
C LEU A 5 -34.32 -16.14 24.51
N GLY A 6 -34.18 -15.37 25.59
CA GLY A 6 -33.55 -14.04 25.54
C GLY A 6 -32.03 -14.09 25.31
N ARG A 7 -31.37 -15.18 25.73
CA ARG A 7 -29.91 -15.34 25.66
C ARG A 7 -29.44 -15.78 24.26
N THR A 8 -30.21 -16.59 23.55
CA THR A 8 -29.88 -17.01 22.18
C THR A 8 -30.04 -15.85 21.18
N LEU A 9 -31.03 -14.97 21.38
CA LEU A 9 -31.23 -13.80 20.54
C LEU A 9 -30.15 -12.72 20.73
N SER A 10 -29.66 -12.51 21.96
CA SER A 10 -28.55 -11.56 22.20
C SER A 10 -27.21 -12.03 21.61
N GLN A 11 -26.98 -13.35 21.61
CA GLN A 11 -25.76 -13.96 21.06
C GLN A 11 -25.77 -14.06 19.52
N GLY A 12 -26.94 -14.22 18.88
CA GLY A 12 -27.05 -14.14 17.42
C GLY A 12 -26.76 -12.73 16.88
N ASN A 13 -27.20 -11.69 17.61
CA ASN A 13 -27.00 -10.30 17.21
C ASN A 13 -25.54 -9.84 17.25
N SER A 14 -24.70 -10.37 18.14
CA SER A 14 -23.27 -10.05 18.17
C SER A 14 -22.51 -10.65 16.99
N ILE A 15 -22.88 -11.86 16.55
CA ILE A 15 -22.28 -12.54 15.40
C ILE A 15 -22.59 -11.79 14.11
N ILE A 16 -23.86 -11.41 13.88
CA ILE A 16 -24.27 -10.66 12.67
C ILE A 16 -23.52 -9.31 12.59
N ARG A 17 -23.37 -8.60 13.72
CA ARG A 17 -22.62 -7.34 13.77
C ARG A 17 -21.14 -7.51 13.43
N GLN A 18 -20.53 -8.65 13.73
CA GLN A 18 -19.11 -8.91 13.47
C GLN A 18 -18.84 -9.24 11.99
N PHE A 19 -19.80 -9.81 11.28
CA PHE A 19 -19.73 -10.04 9.83
C PHE A 19 -20.07 -8.80 9.00
N LEU A 20 -21.02 -7.99 9.46
CA LEU A 20 -21.37 -6.72 8.81
C LEU A 20 -20.47 -5.55 9.23
N ALA A 21 -19.54 -5.78 10.16
CA ALA A 21 -18.55 -4.77 10.54
C ALA A 21 -17.67 -4.49 9.32
N VAL A 22 -17.75 -3.25 8.81
CA VAL A 22 -16.81 -2.71 7.83
C VAL A 22 -15.40 -2.84 8.40
N ARG A 23 -14.69 -3.86 7.91
CA ARG A 23 -13.25 -3.97 8.12
C ARG A 23 -12.62 -2.94 7.22
N SER A 24 -12.33 -1.76 7.78
CA SER A 24 -11.52 -0.76 7.07
C SER A 24 -10.24 -1.45 6.63
N PRO A 25 -9.92 -1.48 5.32
CA PRO A 25 -8.66 -2.06 4.88
C PRO A 25 -7.54 -1.33 5.59
N VAL A 26 -6.69 -2.08 6.29
CA VAL A 26 -5.47 -1.53 6.86
C VAL A 26 -4.62 -1.08 5.68
N CYS A 27 -4.66 0.21 5.35
CA CYS A 27 -3.79 0.83 4.36
C CYS A 27 -2.38 0.83 4.96
N GLN A 28 -1.61 -0.22 4.69
CA GLN A 28 -0.21 -0.26 5.04
C GLN A 28 0.52 0.71 4.11
N GLU A 29 0.97 1.84 4.64
CA GLU A 29 1.79 2.79 3.89
C GLU A 29 3.12 2.12 3.53
N VAL A 30 3.18 1.54 2.33
CA VAL A 30 4.44 1.12 1.75
C VAL A 30 5.20 2.39 1.38
N VAL A 31 6.43 2.53 1.90
CA VAL A 31 7.35 3.60 1.46
C VAL A 31 7.64 3.38 -0.03
N GLY A 32 6.83 4.03 -0.87
CA GLY A 32 6.94 3.95 -2.32
C GLY A 32 8.12 4.74 -2.87
N PHE A 33 8.26 4.71 -4.19
CA PHE A 33 9.27 5.52 -4.89
C PHE A 33 8.84 6.98 -4.96
N LYS A 34 9.76 7.91 -4.68
CA LYS A 34 9.50 9.33 -4.94
C LYS A 34 9.58 9.60 -6.44
N VAL A 35 8.47 10.01 -7.05
CA VAL A 35 8.44 10.37 -8.48
C VAL A 35 9.16 11.69 -8.71
N LYS A 36 10.07 11.74 -9.69
CA LYS A 36 10.85 12.92 -10.08
C LYS A 36 11.07 12.96 -11.58
N SER A 37 11.07 14.16 -12.17
CA SER A 37 11.43 14.37 -13.58
C SER A 37 12.89 14.06 -13.87
N ARG A 38 13.80 14.43 -12.95
CA ARG A 38 15.24 14.16 -13.06
C ARG A 38 15.72 13.32 -11.90
N LEU A 39 16.27 12.16 -12.22
CA LEU A 39 16.86 11.25 -11.26
C LEU A 39 18.34 11.55 -11.06
N LYS A 40 18.82 11.35 -9.83
CA LYS A 40 20.23 11.47 -9.47
C LYS A 40 20.58 10.46 -8.40
N LEU A 41 21.78 9.91 -8.47
CA LEU A 41 22.35 9.09 -7.40
C LEU A 41 22.78 10.01 -6.25
N ARG A 42 22.46 9.62 -5.03
CA ARG A 42 22.80 10.38 -3.80
C ARG A 42 23.90 9.75 -2.99
N CYS A 43 24.15 8.46 -3.23
CA CYS A 43 24.98 7.58 -2.44
C CYS A 43 25.73 6.62 -3.36
N ARG A 44 26.74 5.90 -2.83
CA ARG A 44 27.54 4.93 -3.61
C ARG A 44 26.77 3.65 -3.91
N SER A 45 25.86 3.25 -3.02
CA SER A 45 24.97 2.10 -3.18
C SER A 45 23.72 2.39 -4.02
N CYS A 46 23.58 3.63 -4.52
CA CYS A 46 22.48 4.04 -5.35
C CYS A 46 22.80 3.66 -6.80
N PHE A 47 21.87 3.00 -7.51
CA PHE A 47 22.07 2.62 -8.90
C PHE A 47 20.80 2.81 -9.74
N PHE A 48 21.00 2.88 -11.05
CA PHE A 48 19.91 3.03 -12.01
C PHE A 48 19.42 1.68 -12.50
N LEU A 49 18.10 1.55 -12.63
CA LEU A 49 17.41 0.40 -13.21
C LEU A 49 16.36 0.90 -14.19
N ARG A 50 16.10 0.15 -15.27
CA ARG A 50 14.92 0.38 -16.10
C ARG A 50 13.87 -0.68 -15.80
N VAL A 51 12.68 -0.22 -15.41
CA VAL A 51 11.52 -1.07 -15.12
C VAL A 51 10.32 -0.47 -15.84
N ASP A 52 9.56 -1.28 -16.58
CA ASP A 52 8.38 -0.86 -17.34
C ASP A 52 8.60 0.38 -18.23
N GLY A 53 9.80 0.47 -18.84
CA GLY A 53 10.17 1.58 -19.72
C GLY A 53 10.47 2.91 -19.01
N ARG A 54 10.52 2.92 -17.66
CA ARG A 54 10.85 4.09 -16.83
C ARG A 54 12.21 3.90 -16.16
N LEU A 55 12.94 4.99 -15.98
CA LEU A 55 14.16 4.95 -15.19
C LEU A 55 13.82 4.99 -13.69
N HIS A 56 14.48 4.17 -12.90
CA HIS A 56 14.33 4.06 -11.45
C HIS A 56 15.71 4.22 -10.80
N VAL A 57 15.73 4.80 -9.61
CA VAL A 57 16.88 4.76 -8.70
C VAL A 57 16.51 3.85 -7.55
N GLU A 58 17.29 2.79 -7.36
CA GLU A 58 17.22 1.96 -6.16
C GLU A 58 18.45 2.15 -5.29
N CYS A 59 18.27 1.85 -4.01
CA CYS A 59 19.32 1.88 -3.01
C CYS A 59 18.96 0.85 -1.94
N ASN A 60 19.91 -0.02 -1.62
CA ASN A 60 19.74 -1.07 -0.62
C ASN A 60 19.91 -0.52 0.81
N GLU A 61 20.81 0.46 1.00
CA GLU A 61 21.13 1.03 2.31
C GLU A 61 20.07 2.05 2.79
N ASN A 62 19.59 2.92 1.88
CA ASN A 62 18.72 4.05 2.22
C ASN A 62 17.45 4.04 1.36
N PRO A 63 16.29 3.58 1.88
CA PRO A 63 15.05 3.55 1.13
C PRO A 63 14.55 4.95 0.72
N ARG A 64 14.98 6.00 1.43
CA ARG A 64 14.67 7.41 1.10
C ARG A 64 15.28 7.89 -0.21
N HIS A 65 16.24 7.16 -0.78
CA HIS A 65 16.83 7.46 -2.09
C HIS A 65 16.04 6.88 -3.25
N LYS A 66 15.11 5.95 -3.00
CA LYS A 66 14.29 5.33 -4.02
C LYS A 66 13.45 6.37 -4.76
N ALA A 67 13.69 6.49 -6.05
CA ALA A 67 13.01 7.46 -6.90
C ALA A 67 12.67 6.86 -8.27
N ARG A 68 11.63 7.39 -8.90
CA ARG A 68 11.12 6.89 -10.18
C ARG A 68 10.90 8.06 -11.14
N GLU A 69 11.17 7.83 -12.42
CA GLU A 69 10.84 8.78 -13.48
C GLU A 69 9.32 8.98 -13.58
N VAL A 70 8.91 10.19 -13.96
CA VAL A 70 7.50 10.47 -14.27
C VAL A 70 7.07 9.56 -15.42
N PHE A 71 5.87 9.00 -15.34
CA PHE A 71 5.34 8.26 -16.47
C PHE A 71 4.99 9.21 -17.60
N ASP A 72 5.58 8.99 -18.76
CA ASP A 72 5.15 9.69 -19.95
C ASP A 72 3.90 9.02 -20.52
N VAL A 73 2.75 9.60 -20.20
CA VAL A 73 1.45 9.12 -20.71
C VAL A 73 1.43 9.19 -22.23
N LYS A 74 2.19 10.08 -22.88
CA LYS A 74 2.20 10.20 -24.36
C LYS A 74 2.81 8.97 -25.05
N LYS A 75 3.54 8.10 -24.33
CA LYS A 75 4.06 6.83 -24.88
C LYS A 75 3.00 5.74 -25.01
N LEU A 76 1.76 5.98 -24.62
CA LEU A 76 0.67 4.99 -24.65
C LEU A 76 -0.23 5.08 -25.89
N TRP A 77 -0.10 6.13 -26.70
CA TRP A 77 -0.92 6.42 -27.89
C TRP A 77 -0.01 6.67 -29.08
#